data_AF-A0A848ZTQ6-F1
#
_entry.id   AF-A0A848ZTQ6-F1
#
_cell.length_a   1.000
_cell.length_b   1.000
_cell.length_c   1.000
_cell.angle_alpha   90.00
_cell.angle_beta   90.00
_cell.angle_gamma   90.00
#
_symmetry.space_group_name_H-M   'P 1'
#
loop_
_entity.id
_entity.type
_entity.pdbx_description
1 polymer ?
#
loop_
_entity_poly.entity_id
_entity_poly.type
_entity_poly.pdbx_seq_one_letter_code
_entity_poly.pdbx_strand_id
1 'polypeptide(L)' 'MKKLVLMLVAFAATFTLQAQIAAPQPSPSSTLMQRVGLTDVTVDYSRPSMRGRTIFGNLVPFDKIWRTGANARTKISFST' A
#
# COMPACT_ATOMS: atom_id res chain seq x y z
N MET A 1 -46.81 14.80 -6.04
CA MET A 1 -46.07 14.36 -4.83
C MET A 1 -45.32 13.04 -5.02
N LYS A 2 -45.97 11.97 -5.49
CA LYS A 2 -45.32 10.65 -5.70
C LYS A 2 -44.07 10.71 -6.60
N LYS A 3 -44.09 11.53 -7.66
CA LYS A 3 -42.94 11.74 -8.57
C LYS A 3 -41.75 12.43 -7.90
N LEU A 4 -42.02 13.34 -6.96
CA LEU A 4 -40.97 14.08 -6.24
C LEU A 4 -40.28 13.16 -5.23
N VAL A 5 -41.06 12.34 -4.52
CA VAL A 5 -40.55 11.29 -3.63
C VAL A 5 -39.69 10.30 -4.41
N LEU A 6 -40.14 9.88 -5.60
CA LEU A 6 -39.39 8.95 -6.45
C LEU A 6 -38.03 9.53 -6.87
N MET A 7 -37.98 10.81 -7.26
CA MET A 7 -36.73 11.49 -7.62
C MET A 7 -35.77 11.62 -6.45
N LEU A 8 -36.30 11.93 -5.25
CA LEU A 8 -35.48 12.10 -4.05
C LEU A 8 -34.86 10.77 -3.60
N VAL A 9 -35.62 9.67 -3.72
CA VAL A 9 -35.12 8.30 -3.47
C VAL A 9 -34.07 7.90 -4.50
N ALA A 10 -34.28 8.19 -5.78
CA ALA A 10 -33.29 7.91 -6.82
C ALA A 10 -31.97 8.69 -6.61
N PHE A 11 -32.05 9.94 -6.17
CA PHE A 11 -30.87 10.75 -5.86
C PHE A 11 -30.12 10.21 -4.63
N ALA A 12 -30.84 9.85 -3.56
CA ALA A 12 -30.24 9.24 -2.37
C ALA A 12 -29.52 7.91 -2.68
N ALA A 13 -30.04 7.12 -3.62
CA ALA A 13 -29.43 5.86 -4.05
C ALA A 13 -28.07 6.03 -4.74
N THR A 14 -27.72 7.23 -5.23
CA THR A 14 -26.40 7.47 -5.84
C THR A 14 -25.27 7.55 -4.81
N PHE A 15 -25.57 7.90 -3.56
CA PHE A 15 -24.57 8.02 -2.48
C PHE A 15 -24.16 6.66 -1.89
N THR A 16 -24.90 5.59 -2.17
CA THR A 16 -24.57 4.23 -1.70
C THR A 16 -23.74 3.44 -2.71
N LEU A 17 -23.50 3.99 -3.91
CA LEU A 17 -22.67 3.37 -4.93
C LEU A 17 -21.19 3.65 -4.64
N GLN A 18 -20.48 2.68 -4.07
CA GLN A 18 -19.02 2.70 -4.03
C GLN A 18 -18.44 1.97 -5.26
N ALA A 19 -17.86 2.75 -6.18
CA ALA A 19 -17.13 2.24 -7.34
C ALA A 19 -15.60 2.43 -7.23
N GLN A 20 -15.08 2.74 -6.04
CA GLN A 20 -13.67 3.04 -5.85
C GLN A 20 -12.83 1.76 -6.00
N ILE A 21 -11.99 1.71 -7.04
CA ILE A 21 -11.08 0.58 -7.25
C ILE A 21 -9.88 0.75 -6.31
N ALA A 22 -9.61 -0.29 -5.52
CA ALA A 22 -8.39 -0.36 -4.72
C ALA A 22 -7.18 -0.57 -5.64
N ALA A 23 -6.47 0.51 -5.97
CA ALA A 23 -5.28 0.42 -6.79
C ALA A 23 -4.16 -0.34 -6.05
N PRO A 24 -3.48 -1.29 -6.71
CA PRO A 24 -2.35 -1.99 -6.10
C PRO A 24 -1.20 -1.01 -5.85
N GLN A 25 -0.45 -1.24 -4.78
CA GLN A 25 0.67 -0.36 -4.46
C GLN A 25 1.74 -0.36 -5.56
N PRO A 26 2.37 0.79 -5.86
CA PRO A 26 3.39 0.89 -6.92
C PRO A 26 4.63 0.01 -6.71
N SER A 27 4.95 -0.32 -5.46
CA SER A 27 6.09 -1.16 -5.15
C SER A 27 5.57 -2.50 -4.64
N PRO A 28 6.00 -3.65 -5.16
CA PRO A 28 5.48 -4.93 -4.68
C PRO A 28 6.08 -5.29 -3.30
N SER A 29 5.32 -6.05 -2.51
CA SER A 29 5.84 -6.68 -1.29
C SER A 29 6.68 -7.91 -1.66
N SER A 30 7.68 -8.22 -0.83
CA SER A 30 8.50 -9.41 -0.93
C SER A 30 8.90 -9.92 0.44
N THR A 31 9.01 -11.24 0.54
CA THR A 31 9.51 -11.93 1.73
C THR A 31 10.69 -12.82 1.33
N LEU A 32 11.75 -12.80 2.14
CA LEU A 32 12.87 -13.74 2.07
C LEU A 32 12.92 -14.49 3.39
N MET A 33 12.91 -15.81 3.35
CA MET A 33 13.06 -16.65 4.54
C MET A 33 14.27 -17.54 4.36
N GLN A 34 15.15 -17.54 5.36
CA GLN A 34 16.33 -18.40 5.39
C GLN A 34 16.51 -19.00 6.77
N ARG A 35 16.86 -20.29 6.81
CA ARG A 35 17.23 -20.97 8.04
C ARG A 35 18.72 -20.79 8.34
N VAL A 36 19.02 -20.38 9.56
CA VAL A 36 20.39 -20.29 10.09
C VAL A 36 20.44 -21.14 11.35
N GLY A 37 21.13 -22.29 11.26
CA GLY A 37 21.08 -23.30 12.32
C GLY A 37 19.66 -23.84 12.51
N LEU A 38 19.05 -23.54 13.66
CA LEU A 38 17.69 -23.94 14.03
C LEU A 38 16.67 -22.78 13.99
N THR A 39 17.11 -21.57 13.62
CA THR A 39 16.27 -20.37 13.63
C THR A 39 15.90 -19.95 12.22
N ASP A 40 14.63 -19.60 12.01
CA ASP A 40 14.15 -18.99 10.77
C ASP A 40 14.33 -17.50 10.86
N VAL A 41 15.05 -16.95 9.90
CA VAL A 41 15.20 -15.51 9.71
C VAL A 41 14.33 -15.12 8.53
N THR A 42 13.29 -14.33 8.81
CA THR A 42 12.35 -13.83 7.80
C THR A 42 12.52 -12.33 7.63
N VAL A 43 12.69 -11.90 6.38
CA VAL A 43 12.81 -10.49 5.98
C VAL A 43 11.63 -10.13 5.09
N ASP A 44 10.73 -9.31 5.61
CA ASP A 44 9.61 -8.72 4.87
C ASP A 44 9.97 -7.30 4.44
N TYR A 45 9.88 -7.00 3.14
CA TYR A 45 10.27 -5.70 2.60
C TYR A 45 9.45 -5.32 1.37
N SER A 46 9.27 -4.01 1.16
CA SER A 46 8.68 -3.49 -0.09
C SER A 46 9.79 -3.21 -1.10
N ARG A 47 9.84 -3.99 -2.19
CA ARG A 47 10.85 -3.87 -3.27
C ARG A 47 10.71 -2.53 -3.99
N PRO A 48 11.70 -1.63 -3.93
CA PRO A 48 11.62 -0.35 -4.63
C PRO A 48 11.44 -0.55 -6.13
N SER A 49 10.44 0.12 -6.71
CA SER A 49 10.18 0.11 -8.16
C SER A 49 9.98 1.54 -8.61
N MET A 50 10.77 1.99 -9.60
CA MET A 50 10.68 3.36 -10.11
C MET A 50 9.29 3.66 -10.67
N ARG A 51 8.75 2.80 -11.55
CA ARG A 51 7.45 3.00 -12.22
C ARG A 51 7.29 4.42 -12.78
N GLY A 52 8.36 4.97 -13.38
CA GLY A 52 8.38 6.33 -13.92
C GLY A 52 8.43 7.46 -12.89
N ARG A 53 8.58 7.16 -11.60
CA ARG A 53 8.69 8.16 -10.52
C ARG A 53 10.14 8.57 -10.31
N THR A 54 10.35 9.85 -10.06
CA THR A 54 11.63 10.37 -9.56
C THR A 54 11.90 9.80 -8.18
N ILE A 55 13.00 9.07 -8.02
CA ILE A 55 13.36 8.44 -6.74
C ILE A 55 14.02 9.46 -5.82
N PHE A 56 15.21 9.93 -6.20
CA PHE A 56 16.00 10.85 -5.39
C PHE A 56 15.46 12.27 -5.52
N GLY A 57 15.37 12.98 -4.39
CA GLY A 57 14.76 14.31 -4.30
C GLY A 57 13.23 14.30 -4.23
N ASN A 58 12.57 13.14 -4.35
CA ASN A 58 11.12 13.00 -4.14
C ASN A 58 10.81 11.85 -3.18
N LEU A 59 10.81 10.60 -3.65
CA LEU A 59 10.56 9.42 -2.80
C LEU A 59 11.63 9.24 -1.71
N VAL A 60 12.88 9.53 -2.07
CA VAL A 60 14.04 9.61 -1.18
C VAL A 60 14.40 11.10 -1.08
N PRO A 61 13.85 11.84 -0.12
CA PRO A 61 14.11 13.26 0.02
C PRO A 61 15.53 13.51 0.51
N PHE A 62 16.17 14.55 -0.01
CA PHE A 62 17.46 15.02 0.51
C PHE A 62 17.26 15.79 1.82
N ASP A 63 18.25 15.69 2.71
CA ASP A 63 18.32 16.43 3.98
C ASP A 63 17.09 16.27 4.90
N LYS A 64 16.33 15.19 4.70
CA LYS A 64 15.17 14.84 5.52
C LYS A 64 15.28 13.42 6.02
N ILE A 65 14.74 13.19 7.21
CA ILE A 65 14.55 11.85 7.75
C ILE A 65 13.49 11.13 6.90
N TRP A 66 13.81 9.92 6.45
CA TRP A 66 12.92 9.05 5.72
C TRP A 66 13.08 7.61 6.19
N ARG A 67 12.12 6.75 5.88
CA ARG A 67 12.12 5.33 6.29
C ARG A 67 12.66 4.43 5.20
N THR A 68 13.32 3.35 5.59
CA THR A 68 13.71 2.29 4.65
C THR A 68 12.46 1.57 4.11
N GLY A 69 12.50 1.14 2.84
CA GLY A 69 11.41 0.41 2.19
C GLY A 69 10.37 1.29 1.49
N ALA A 70 9.89 0.83 0.34
CA ALA A 70 9.10 1.67 -0.57
C ALA A 70 7.64 1.94 -0.11
N ASN A 71 6.96 0.97 0.53
CA ASN A 71 5.58 1.17 1.04
C ASN A 71 5.44 0.81 2.51
N ALA A 72 6.12 -0.23 2.99
CA ALA A 72 6.27 -0.56 4.40
C ALA A 72 7.75 -0.59 4.76
N ARG A 73 8.07 -0.39 6.05
CA ARG A 73 9.44 -0.56 6.55
C ARG A 73 9.86 -2.02 6.44
N THR A 74 11.15 -2.26 6.19
CA THR A 74 11.69 -3.62 6.27
C THR A 74 11.51 -4.15 7.69
N LYS A 75 10.96 -5.36 7.82
CA LYS A 75 10.83 -6.09 9.09
C LYS A 75 11.68 -7.34 9.04
N ILE A 76 12.41 -7.58 10.13
CA ILE A 76 13.17 -8.81 10.33
C ILE A 76 12.55 -9.53 11.53
N SER A 77 12.21 -10.80 11.35
CA SER A 77 11.59 -11.65 12.37
C SER A 77 12.39 -12.93 12.54
N PHE A 78 12.42 -13.45 13.77
CA PHE A 78 13.12 -14.67 14.15
C PHE A 78 12.10 -15.65 14.75
N SER A 79 12.23 -16.96 14.48
CA SER A 79 11.27 -17.97 14.95
C SER A 79 11.46 -18.45 16.39
N THR A 80 12.56 -18.09 17.04
CA THR A 80 12.95 -18.60 18.37
C THR A 80 12.18 -17.91 19.49
#